data_AF-A0A8X7VK32-F1
#
_entry.id   AF-A0A8X7VK32-F1
#
_cell.length_a   1.000
_cell.length_b   1.000
_cell.length_c   1.000
_cell.angle_alpha   90.00
_cell.angle_beta   90.00
_cell.angle_gamma   90.00
#
_symmetry.space_group_name_H-M   'P 1'
#
loop_
_entity.id
_entity.type
_entity.pdbx_description
1 polymer ?
#
loop_
_entity_poly.entity_id
_entity_poly.type
_entity_poly.pdbx_seq_one_letter_code
_entity_poly.pdbx_strand_id
1 'polypeptide(L)'
;MKSHRICGHVAHVNCALRAYMAGTVGGSIGLDAEYYCRRCDARKDLVPHINRFLEICKSVEHQGDVEKILNLGICVLRGSQRVDVKELLNCIESTVIKLKCGTSLEDLWNDDTPTIWSDFSDSGEGEDNDALQSLQDVTPIEPMPFNHEAGMHKLEEEIHEVLKALREAHEFEYQIAEVRLHAQKECLSDLYRQLEEEKSELSRRVSGSDADILFTNVLKILDQIRKEVTKLKEMEEVAKGFGRTPRGILDWEI
;
A
#
# COMPACT_ATOMS: atom_id res chain seq x y z
N MET A 1 4.95 -40.18 -13.07
CA MET A 1 3.62 -39.58 -13.33
C MET A 1 3.59 -38.18 -12.74
N LYS A 2 3.59 -37.13 -13.57
CA LYS A 2 3.43 -35.74 -13.10
C LYS A 2 1.95 -35.51 -12.82
N SER A 3 1.58 -35.26 -11.57
CA SER A 3 0.20 -34.87 -11.26
C SER A 3 -0.05 -33.47 -11.81
N HIS A 4 -0.91 -33.36 -12.82
CA HIS A 4 -1.45 -32.10 -13.28
C HIS A 4 -2.37 -31.56 -12.18
N ARG A 5 -1.79 -30.87 -11.20
CA ARG A 5 -2.60 -30.20 -10.19
C ARG A 5 -3.24 -28.98 -10.86
N ILE A 6 -4.52 -29.12 -11.22
CA ILE A 6 -5.39 -28.04 -11.71
C ILE A 6 -5.21 -26.82 -10.82
N CYS A 7 -4.97 -25.65 -11.41
CA CYS A 7 -4.88 -24.39 -10.69
C CYS A 7 -6.13 -23.55 -10.98
N GLY A 8 -6.81 -23.13 -9.90
CA GLY A 8 -8.00 -22.27 -9.96
C GLY A 8 -7.64 -20.83 -10.30
N HIS A 9 -7.18 -20.59 -11.54
CA HIS A 9 -6.76 -19.27 -12.02
C HIS A 9 -7.82 -18.20 -11.75
N VAL A 10 -9.10 -18.49 -12.03
CA VAL A 10 -10.21 -17.57 -11.82
C VAL A 10 -10.38 -17.17 -10.35
N ALA A 11 -10.24 -18.15 -9.43
CA ALA A 11 -10.31 -17.88 -7.99
C ALA A 11 -9.13 -17.02 -7.51
N HIS A 12 -7.93 -17.27 -8.03
CA HIS A 12 -6.75 -16.46 -7.69
C HIS A 12 -6.81 -15.05 -8.27
N VAL A 13 -7.38 -14.86 -9.47
CA VAL A 13 -7.55 -13.54 -10.09
C VAL A 13 -8.50 -12.67 -9.27
N ASN A 14 -9.65 -13.23 -8.85
CA ASN A 14 -10.60 -12.49 -8.01
C ASN A 14 -9.98 -12.14 -6.64
N CYS A 15 -9.32 -13.09 -5.99
CA CYS A 15 -8.61 -12.81 -4.72
C CYS A 15 -7.50 -11.76 -4.89
N ALA A 16 -6.72 -11.82 -5.96
CA ALA A 16 -5.63 -10.87 -6.22
C ALA A 16 -6.16 -9.47 -6.56
N LEU A 17 -7.25 -9.36 -7.31
CA LEU A 17 -7.93 -8.08 -7.60
C LEU A 17 -8.50 -7.45 -6.33
N ARG A 18 -9.18 -8.23 -5.48
CA ARG A 18 -9.76 -7.74 -4.22
C ARG A 18 -8.70 -7.37 -3.17
N ALA A 19 -7.54 -8.03 -3.19
CA ALA A 19 -6.43 -7.74 -2.28
C ALA A 19 -5.49 -6.63 -2.79
N TYR A 20 -5.81 -5.96 -3.92
CA TYR A 20 -4.93 -4.98 -4.57
C TYR A 20 -3.55 -5.53 -4.96
N MET A 21 -3.45 -6.85 -5.13
CA MET A 21 -2.22 -7.56 -5.49
C MET A 21 -2.15 -7.88 -6.99
N ALA A 22 -3.23 -7.63 -7.74
CA ALA A 22 -3.32 -7.78 -9.18
C ALA A 22 -3.12 -6.43 -9.89
N GLY A 23 -2.27 -6.42 -10.92
CA GLY A 23 -1.95 -5.23 -11.71
C GLY A 23 -0.45 -4.89 -11.69
N THR A 24 -0.09 -3.76 -12.30
CA THR A 24 1.29 -3.23 -12.29
C THR A 24 1.54 -2.43 -11.00
N VAL A 25 2.68 -2.67 -10.34
CA VAL A 25 3.11 -1.92 -9.16
C VAL A 25 3.19 -0.42 -9.50
N GLY A 26 2.36 0.41 -8.85
CA GLY A 26 2.29 1.85 -9.09
C GLY A 26 1.29 2.33 -10.16
N GLY A 27 0.45 1.43 -10.72
CA GLY A 27 -0.60 1.76 -11.69
C GLY A 27 -2.03 1.73 -11.13
N SER A 28 -3.04 1.95 -11.98
CA SER A 28 -4.46 1.81 -11.63
C SER A 28 -4.80 0.37 -11.28
N ILE A 29 -5.74 0.16 -10.34
CA ILE A 29 -6.23 -1.16 -9.90
C ILE A 29 -6.97 -1.82 -11.06
N GLY A 30 -6.23 -2.56 -11.88
CA GLY A 30 -6.75 -3.31 -13.00
C GLY A 30 -5.68 -4.13 -13.70
N LEU A 31 -6.10 -5.22 -14.34
CA LEU A 31 -5.23 -6.04 -15.19
C LEU A 31 -5.21 -5.48 -16.62
N ASP A 32 -4.16 -5.81 -17.38
CA ASP A 32 -4.05 -5.53 -18.83
C ASP A 32 -4.70 -6.67 -19.64
N ALA A 33 -5.90 -7.12 -19.22
CA ALA A 33 -6.55 -8.33 -19.74
C ALA A 33 -5.70 -9.63 -19.70
N GLU A 34 -4.53 -9.60 -19.05
CA GLU A 34 -3.62 -10.73 -18.90
C GLU A 34 -3.35 -11.02 -17.43
N TYR A 35 -3.14 -12.30 -17.11
CA TYR A 35 -2.69 -12.73 -15.78
C TYR A 35 -1.48 -13.66 -15.90
N TYR A 36 -0.40 -13.33 -15.17
CA TYR A 36 0.74 -14.23 -15.02
C TYR A 36 0.52 -15.20 -13.88
N CYS A 37 0.31 -16.48 -14.20
CA CYS A 37 0.24 -17.51 -13.18
C CYS A 37 1.64 -18.01 -12.82
N ARG A 38 2.12 -17.71 -11.60
CA ARG A 38 3.40 -18.24 -11.10
C ARG A 38 3.44 -19.76 -10.95
N ARG A 39 2.28 -20.43 -10.87
CA ARG A 39 2.21 -21.89 -10.72
C ARG A 39 2.39 -22.63 -12.04
N CYS A 40 1.91 -22.05 -13.13
CA CYS A 40 2.10 -22.58 -14.49
C CYS A 40 3.21 -21.85 -15.25
N ASP A 41 3.82 -20.84 -14.64
CA ASP A 41 4.83 -19.95 -15.22
C ASP A 41 4.43 -19.39 -16.60
N ALA A 42 3.16 -19.05 -16.74
CA ALA A 42 2.55 -18.69 -18.02
C ALA A 42 1.61 -17.49 -17.89
N ARG A 43 1.62 -16.62 -18.90
CA ARG A 43 0.60 -15.59 -19.10
C ARG A 43 -0.66 -16.22 -19.68
N LYS A 44 -1.81 -15.74 -19.21
CA LYS A 44 -3.13 -16.15 -19.67
C LYS A 44 -3.90 -14.92 -20.11
N ASP A 45 -4.45 -14.96 -21.32
CA ASP A 45 -5.44 -14.01 -21.78
C ASP A 45 -6.75 -14.26 -21.02
N LEU A 46 -7.30 -13.20 -20.43
CA LEU A 46 -8.53 -13.21 -19.66
C LEU A 46 -9.76 -12.82 -20.48
N VAL A 47 -9.61 -12.29 -21.70
CA VAL A 47 -10.74 -11.89 -22.57
C VAL A 47 -11.74 -13.03 -22.79
N PRO A 48 -11.33 -14.30 -23.09
CA PRO A 48 -12.29 -15.39 -23.25
C PRO A 48 -13.07 -15.70 -21.96
N HIS A 49 -12.43 -15.47 -20.80
CA HIS A 49 -13.09 -15.63 -19.50
C HIS A 49 -14.09 -14.51 -19.24
N ILE A 50 -13.81 -13.28 -19.68
CA ILE A 50 -14.77 -12.18 -19.62
C ILE A 50 -15.96 -12.44 -20.53
N ASN A 51 -15.75 -12.89 -21.78
CA ASN A 51 -16.86 -13.24 -22.67
C ASN A 51 -17.77 -14.31 -22.04
N ARG A 52 -17.17 -15.29 -21.36
CA ARG A 52 -17.93 -16.29 -20.59
C ARG A 52 -18.68 -15.71 -19.39
N PHE A 53 -18.09 -14.74 -18.67
CA PHE A 53 -18.78 -14.05 -17.56
C PHE A 53 -20.01 -13.32 -18.05
N LEU A 54 -19.87 -12.62 -19.16
CA LEU A 54 -20.97 -11.95 -19.78
C LEU A 54 -22.05 -13.01 -20.13
N GLU A 55 -21.71 -14.17 -20.72
CA GLU A 55 -22.73 -15.17 -21.09
C GLU A 55 -23.51 -15.67 -19.89
N ILE A 56 -22.82 -15.83 -18.75
CA ILE A 56 -23.44 -16.16 -17.48
C ILE A 56 -24.43 -15.07 -17.06
N CYS A 57 -24.12 -13.78 -17.23
CA CYS A 57 -25.03 -12.68 -16.89
C CYS A 57 -26.39 -12.75 -17.60
N LYS A 58 -26.49 -13.36 -18.79
CA LYS A 58 -27.79 -13.56 -19.48
C LYS A 58 -28.72 -14.51 -18.74
N SER A 59 -28.16 -15.40 -17.91
CA SER A 59 -28.88 -16.43 -17.17
C SER A 59 -29.08 -16.10 -15.69
N VAL A 60 -28.53 -14.99 -15.21
CA VAL A 60 -28.60 -14.58 -13.80
C VAL A 60 -29.85 -13.75 -13.56
N GLU A 61 -30.69 -14.20 -12.64
CA GLU A 61 -31.97 -13.55 -12.31
C GLU A 61 -31.82 -12.32 -11.39
N HIS A 62 -30.72 -12.24 -10.63
CA HIS A 62 -30.50 -11.16 -9.67
C HIS A 62 -29.58 -10.06 -10.23
N GLN A 63 -30.15 -8.86 -10.40
CA GLN A 63 -29.44 -7.69 -10.92
C GLN A 63 -28.16 -7.35 -10.14
N GLY A 64 -28.17 -7.50 -8.81
CA GLY A 64 -27.00 -7.24 -7.98
C GLY A 64 -25.84 -8.20 -8.25
N ASP A 65 -26.11 -9.41 -8.72
CA ASP A 65 -25.07 -10.38 -9.07
C ASP A 65 -24.52 -10.14 -10.48
N VAL A 66 -25.38 -9.72 -11.43
CA VAL A 66 -24.94 -9.22 -12.74
C VAL A 66 -24.02 -8.01 -12.58
N GLU A 67 -24.38 -7.05 -11.73
CA GLU A 67 -23.54 -5.89 -11.44
C GLU A 67 -22.16 -6.29 -10.90
N LYS A 68 -22.10 -7.26 -9.96
CA LYS A 68 -20.81 -7.75 -9.42
C LYS A 68 -19.95 -8.39 -10.50
N ILE A 69 -20.54 -9.21 -11.37
CA ILE A 69 -19.82 -9.89 -12.46
C ILE A 69 -19.27 -8.87 -13.47
N LEU A 70 -20.07 -7.86 -13.85
CA LEU A 70 -19.64 -6.81 -14.76
C LEU A 70 -18.53 -5.93 -14.17
N ASN A 71 -18.64 -5.55 -12.89
CA ASN A 71 -17.58 -4.80 -12.20
C ASN A 71 -16.27 -5.60 -12.11
N LEU A 72 -16.33 -6.93 -11.97
CA LEU A 72 -15.14 -7.78 -12.04
C LEU A 72 -14.50 -7.72 -13.45
N GLY A 73 -15.32 -7.76 -14.50
CA GLY A 73 -14.85 -7.58 -15.88
C GLY A 73 -14.15 -6.25 -16.10
N ILE A 74 -14.71 -5.15 -15.59
CA ILE A 74 -14.09 -3.81 -15.64
C ILE A 74 -12.68 -3.85 -15.01
N CYS A 75 -12.55 -4.40 -13.80
CA CYS A 75 -11.26 -4.52 -13.12
C CYS A 75 -10.24 -5.37 -13.90
N VAL A 76 -10.70 -6.39 -14.65
CA VAL A 76 -9.81 -7.22 -15.46
C VAL A 76 -9.33 -6.51 -16.74
N LEU A 77 -10.15 -5.63 -17.32
CA LEU A 77 -9.86 -5.00 -18.62
C LEU A 77 -9.23 -3.60 -18.52
N ARG A 78 -9.45 -2.88 -17.41
CA ARG A 78 -9.13 -1.45 -17.22
C ARG A 78 -7.67 -1.07 -17.49
N GLY A 79 -6.72 -1.97 -17.26
CA GLY A 79 -5.31 -1.69 -17.49
C GLY A 79 -4.88 -1.82 -18.95
N SER A 80 -5.77 -2.29 -19.84
CA SER A 80 -5.33 -2.75 -21.15
C SER A 80 -5.13 -1.67 -22.19
N GLN A 81 -4.11 -1.86 -23.04
CA GLN A 81 -3.85 -0.99 -24.19
C GLN A 81 -4.46 -1.49 -25.51
N ARG A 82 -4.93 -2.74 -25.53
CA ARG A 82 -5.60 -3.40 -26.65
C ARG A 82 -6.90 -2.67 -27.03
N VAL A 83 -7.11 -2.40 -28.32
CA VAL A 83 -8.27 -1.63 -28.82
C VAL A 83 -9.57 -2.42 -28.63
N ASP A 84 -9.56 -3.70 -29.00
CA ASP A 84 -10.65 -4.66 -28.80
C ASP A 84 -11.07 -4.77 -27.32
N VAL A 85 -10.09 -4.75 -26.40
CA VAL A 85 -10.34 -4.78 -24.96
C VAL A 85 -10.97 -3.47 -24.46
N LYS A 86 -10.52 -2.33 -24.97
CA LYS A 86 -11.08 -1.01 -24.60
C LYS A 86 -12.51 -0.86 -25.09
N GLU A 87 -12.83 -1.37 -26.27
CA GLU A 87 -14.20 -1.40 -26.80
C GLU A 87 -15.10 -2.28 -25.91
N LEU A 88 -14.63 -3.48 -25.55
CA LEU A 88 -15.33 -4.37 -24.63
C LEU A 88 -15.52 -3.72 -23.24
N LEU A 89 -14.49 -3.06 -22.71
CA LEU A 89 -14.57 -2.34 -21.43
C LEU A 89 -15.64 -1.24 -21.47
N ASN A 90 -15.64 -0.41 -22.51
CA ASN A 90 -16.62 0.67 -22.69
C ASN A 90 -18.06 0.11 -22.77
N CYS A 91 -18.24 -1.02 -23.45
CA CYS A 91 -19.52 -1.72 -23.51
C CYS A 91 -19.99 -2.14 -22.11
N ILE A 92 -19.12 -2.79 -21.33
CA ILE A 92 -19.42 -3.25 -19.98
C ILE A 92 -19.72 -2.06 -19.05
N GLU A 93 -18.94 -0.98 -19.12
CA GLU A 93 -19.16 0.24 -18.32
C GLU A 93 -20.51 0.90 -18.64
N SER A 94 -20.87 1.00 -19.93
CA SER A 94 -22.18 1.50 -20.35
C SER A 94 -23.32 0.63 -19.82
N THR A 95 -23.17 -0.69 -19.84
CA THR A 95 -24.16 -1.65 -19.31
C THR A 95 -24.34 -1.49 -17.80
N VAL A 96 -23.26 -1.31 -17.03
CA VAL A 96 -23.33 -1.05 -15.59
C VAL A 96 -24.05 0.27 -15.28
N ILE A 97 -23.83 1.32 -16.09
CA ILE A 97 -24.54 2.60 -15.92
C ILE A 97 -26.05 2.40 -16.16
N LYS A 98 -26.44 1.72 -17.24
CA LYS A 98 -27.85 1.41 -17.53
C LYS A 98 -28.51 0.63 -16.38
N LEU A 99 -27.82 -0.36 -15.84
CA LEU A 99 -28.27 -1.13 -14.66
C LEU A 99 -28.49 -0.23 -13.44
N LYS A 100 -27.53 0.65 -13.13
CA LYS A 100 -27.63 1.59 -11.99
C LYS A 100 -28.75 2.61 -12.15
N CYS A 101 -29.12 2.94 -13.39
CA CYS A 101 -30.26 3.81 -13.69
C CYS A 101 -31.62 3.10 -13.60
N GLY A 102 -31.66 1.81 -13.22
CA GLY A 102 -32.90 1.06 -13.01
C GLY A 102 -33.44 0.36 -14.26
N THR A 103 -32.62 0.17 -15.29
CA THR A 103 -33.00 -0.63 -16.47
C THR A 103 -33.19 -2.10 -16.07
N SER A 104 -34.28 -2.73 -16.52
CA SER A 104 -34.55 -4.15 -16.24
C SER A 104 -33.53 -5.06 -16.93
N LEU A 105 -33.29 -6.26 -16.41
CA LEU A 105 -32.38 -7.24 -17.04
C LEU A 105 -32.88 -7.69 -18.41
N GLU A 106 -34.20 -7.76 -18.60
CA GLU A 106 -34.81 -8.15 -19.88
C GLU A 106 -34.54 -7.08 -20.95
N ASP A 107 -34.71 -5.79 -20.61
CA ASP A 107 -34.44 -4.68 -21.54
C ASP A 107 -32.95 -4.53 -21.84
N LEU A 108 -32.07 -4.88 -20.89
CA LEU A 108 -30.61 -4.81 -21.03
C LEU A 108 -30.08 -5.73 -22.14
N TRP A 109 -30.71 -6.89 -22.34
CA TRP A 109 -30.30 -7.90 -23.31
C TRP A 109 -31.05 -7.78 -24.65
N ASN A 110 -32.12 -7.00 -24.71
CA ASN A 110 -32.94 -6.77 -25.89
C ASN A 110 -32.50 -5.54 -26.72
N ASP A 111 -31.77 -4.60 -26.12
CA ASP A 111 -31.17 -3.42 -26.78
C ASP A 111 -29.92 -3.85 -27.57
N ASP A 112 -29.61 -3.27 -28.75
CA ASP A 112 -28.56 -3.64 -29.75
C ASP A 112 -27.10 -3.75 -29.22
N THR A 113 -26.90 -3.67 -27.91
CA THR A 113 -25.70 -4.03 -27.17
C THR A 113 -25.13 -5.46 -27.38
N PRO A 114 -25.88 -6.54 -27.71
CA PRO A 114 -25.29 -7.87 -27.85
C PRO A 114 -24.52 -8.07 -29.17
N THR A 115 -24.63 -7.18 -30.16
CA THR A 115 -23.89 -7.34 -31.43
C THR A 115 -22.37 -7.29 -31.20
N ILE A 116 -21.89 -6.40 -30.32
CA ILE A 116 -20.46 -6.28 -29.99
C ILE A 116 -19.93 -7.52 -29.27
N TRP A 117 -20.76 -8.16 -28.45
CA TRP A 117 -20.32 -9.27 -27.60
C TRP A 117 -20.40 -10.63 -28.32
N SER A 118 -21.29 -10.76 -29.30
CA SER A 118 -21.27 -11.88 -30.25
C SER A 118 -20.02 -11.87 -31.13
N ASP A 119 -19.53 -10.70 -31.55
CA ASP A 119 -18.38 -10.57 -32.44
C ASP A 119 -17.04 -10.99 -31.79
N PHE A 120 -16.95 -10.98 -30.45
CA PHE A 120 -15.76 -11.45 -29.72
C PHE A 120 -15.77 -12.94 -29.36
N SER A 121 -16.85 -13.66 -29.70
CA SER A 121 -17.00 -15.09 -29.40
C SER A 121 -16.51 -16.01 -30.51
N ASP A 122 -16.22 -15.48 -31.70
CA ASP A 122 -15.79 -16.29 -32.84
C ASP A 122 -14.27 -16.24 -33.03
N SER A 123 -13.54 -17.09 -32.31
CA SER A 123 -12.15 -17.44 -32.60
C SER A 123 -11.75 -18.73 -31.89
N GLY A 124 -11.86 -19.85 -32.61
CA GLY A 124 -11.05 -21.05 -32.38
C GLY A 124 -11.83 -22.32 -32.03
N GLU A 125 -12.31 -23.01 -33.07
CA GLU A 125 -12.61 -24.44 -32.99
C GLU A 125 -11.34 -25.21 -32.59
N GLY A 126 -11.38 -25.82 -31.41
CA GLY A 126 -10.43 -26.82 -30.95
C GLY A 126 -11.22 -27.86 -30.20
N GLU A 127 -11.52 -28.96 -30.88
CA GLU A 127 -12.21 -30.14 -30.34
C GLU A 127 -11.48 -30.64 -29.08
N ASP A 128 -12.14 -30.57 -27.93
CA ASP A 128 -11.78 -31.40 -26.78
C ASP A 128 -13.06 -31.77 -26.01
N ASN A 129 -13.78 -32.74 -26.58
CA ASN A 129 -15.05 -33.25 -26.07
C ASN A 129 -14.88 -34.14 -24.82
N ASP A 130 -13.65 -34.40 -24.36
CA ASP A 130 -13.36 -35.26 -23.21
C ASP A 130 -13.47 -34.54 -21.85
N ALA A 131 -13.47 -33.21 -21.82
CA ALA A 131 -13.61 -32.44 -20.57
C ALA A 131 -15.07 -32.36 -20.06
N LEU A 132 -16.06 -32.59 -20.92
CA LEU A 132 -17.47 -32.42 -20.59
C LEU A 132 -18.03 -33.52 -19.67
N GLN A 133 -17.42 -34.71 -19.68
CA GLN A 133 -17.85 -35.84 -18.83
C GLN A 133 -17.25 -35.81 -17.43
N SER A 134 -16.12 -35.12 -17.21
CA SER A 134 -15.50 -35.04 -15.87
C SER A 134 -16.18 -34.03 -14.93
N LEU A 135 -17.16 -33.24 -15.41
CA LEU A 135 -17.89 -32.25 -14.61
C LEU A 135 -19.25 -32.74 -14.10
N GLN A 136 -19.71 -33.93 -14.52
CA GLN A 136 -20.95 -34.51 -14.01
C GLN A 136 -20.80 -35.12 -12.60
N ASP A 137 -19.58 -35.15 -12.05
CA ASP A 137 -19.29 -35.67 -10.71
C ASP A 137 -18.80 -34.58 -9.73
N VAL A 138 -19.12 -33.31 -10.01
CA VAL A 138 -18.87 -32.23 -9.06
C VAL A 138 -20.12 -32.07 -8.22
N THR A 139 -20.09 -32.63 -7.00
CA THR A 139 -21.05 -32.31 -5.95
C THR A 139 -21.23 -30.79 -5.87
N PRO A 140 -22.47 -30.28 -5.68
CA PRO A 140 -22.68 -28.86 -5.48
C PRO A 140 -21.75 -28.40 -4.36
N ILE A 141 -20.78 -27.55 -4.69
CA ILE A 141 -19.96 -26.89 -3.68
C ILE A 141 -20.96 -26.02 -2.94
N GLU A 142 -21.37 -26.47 -1.75
CA GLU A 142 -22.11 -25.63 -0.80
C GLU A 142 -21.43 -24.27 -0.77
N PRO A 143 -22.16 -23.16 -0.95
CA PRO A 143 -21.57 -21.84 -0.87
C PRO A 143 -20.92 -21.73 0.51
N MET A 144 -19.59 -21.83 0.55
CA MET A 144 -18.84 -21.55 1.76
C MET A 144 -19.33 -20.19 2.25
N PRO A 145 -19.80 -20.07 3.49
CA PRO A 145 -20.26 -18.79 4.01
C PRO A 145 -19.06 -17.85 4.03
N PHE A 146 -18.92 -17.06 2.98
CA PHE A 146 -17.95 -15.99 2.89
C PHE A 146 -18.47 -14.90 3.81
N ASN A 147 -18.05 -14.96 5.08
CA ASN A 147 -18.43 -13.99 6.07
C ASN A 147 -17.66 -12.69 5.79
N HIS A 148 -18.22 -11.87 4.90
CA HIS A 148 -17.69 -10.55 4.55
C HIS A 148 -17.44 -9.71 5.79
N GLU A 149 -18.30 -9.82 6.79
CA GLU A 149 -18.21 -9.14 8.08
C GLU A 149 -16.97 -9.57 8.87
N ALA A 150 -16.68 -10.88 8.93
CA ALA A 150 -15.46 -11.38 9.57
C ALA A 150 -14.19 -10.96 8.82
N GLY A 151 -14.23 -10.91 7.49
CA GLY A 151 -13.12 -10.44 6.66
C GLY A 151 -12.86 -8.94 6.82
N MET A 152 -13.91 -8.13 6.90
CA MET A 152 -13.82 -6.69 7.16
C MET A 152 -13.32 -6.41 8.58
N HIS A 153 -13.86 -7.12 9.58
CA HIS A 153 -13.41 -7.00 10.97
C HIS A 153 -11.93 -7.31 11.12
N LYS A 154 -11.43 -8.36 10.44
CA LYS A 154 -10.01 -8.68 10.44
C LYS A 154 -9.16 -7.56 9.84
N LEU A 155 -9.61 -6.93 8.75
CA LEU A 155 -8.91 -5.80 8.14
C LEU A 155 -8.92 -4.58 9.08
N GLU A 156 -10.02 -4.33 9.78
CA GLU A 156 -10.11 -3.27 10.79
C GLU A 156 -9.14 -3.51 11.95
N GLU A 157 -9.03 -4.74 12.44
CA GLU A 157 -8.02 -5.13 13.44
C GLU A 157 -6.59 -4.92 12.92
N GLU A 158 -6.27 -5.36 11.70
CA GLU A 158 -4.95 -5.16 11.09
C GLU A 158 -4.61 -3.67 10.94
N ILE A 159 -5.56 -2.84 10.50
CA ILE A 159 -5.41 -1.38 10.44
C ILE A 159 -5.18 -0.80 11.85
N HIS A 160 -5.94 -1.26 12.84
CA HIS A 160 -5.81 -0.80 14.22
C HIS A 160 -4.41 -1.09 14.78
N GLU A 161 -3.90 -2.30 14.57
CA GLU A 161 -2.57 -2.70 15.02
C GLU A 161 -1.45 -1.90 14.31
N VAL A 162 -1.57 -1.67 13.00
CA VAL A 162 -0.59 -0.82 12.28
C VAL A 162 -0.60 0.61 12.81
N LEU A 163 -1.78 1.19 13.05
CA LEU A 163 -1.89 2.56 13.58
C LEU A 163 -1.38 2.66 15.01
N LYS A 164 -1.60 1.62 15.83
CA LYS A 164 -1.06 1.53 17.19
C LYS A 164 0.46 1.44 17.17
N ALA A 165 1.03 0.57 16.36
CA ALA A 165 2.48 0.43 16.21
C ALA A 165 3.13 1.74 15.72
N LEU A 166 2.49 2.44 14.76
CA LEU A 166 2.97 3.74 14.28
C LEU A 166 2.97 4.80 15.40
N ARG A 167 1.91 4.84 16.21
CA ARG A 167 1.81 5.74 17.36
C ARG A 167 2.92 5.45 18.38
N GLU A 168 3.11 4.19 18.73
CA GLU A 168 4.14 3.76 19.67
C GLU A 168 5.55 4.10 19.16
N ALA A 169 5.82 3.90 17.87
CA ALA A 169 7.08 4.27 17.25
C ALA A 169 7.35 5.78 17.30
N HIS A 170 6.36 6.60 16.93
CA HIS A 170 6.50 8.07 16.99
C HIS A 170 6.66 8.59 18.43
N GLU A 171 5.95 8.00 19.39
CA GLU A 171 6.09 8.35 20.81
C GLU A 171 7.49 8.01 21.33
N PHE A 172 8.00 6.84 20.97
CA PHE A 172 9.35 6.42 21.33
C PHE A 172 10.42 7.35 20.71
N GLU A 173 10.28 7.68 19.42
CA GLU A 173 11.13 8.65 18.74
C GLU A 173 11.09 10.02 19.44
N TYR A 174 9.89 10.54 19.75
CA TYR A 174 9.72 11.80 20.48
C TYR A 174 10.45 11.77 21.83
N GLN A 175 10.27 10.70 22.62
CA GLN A 175 10.91 10.55 23.93
C GLN A 175 12.44 10.55 23.83
N ILE A 176 13.02 9.90 22.82
CA ILE A 176 14.46 9.94 22.58
C ILE A 176 14.92 11.38 22.30
N ALA A 177 14.22 12.09 21.40
CA ALA A 177 14.55 13.48 21.07
C ALA A 177 14.46 14.37 22.31
N GLU A 178 13.38 14.25 23.08
CA GLU A 178 13.13 15.03 24.29
C GLU A 178 14.25 14.83 25.33
N VAL A 179 14.56 13.58 25.68
CA VAL A 179 15.61 13.24 26.63
C VAL A 179 16.96 13.80 26.19
N ARG A 180 17.32 13.66 24.91
CA ARG A 180 18.62 14.12 24.39
C ARG A 180 18.71 15.63 24.32
N LEU A 181 17.67 16.33 23.87
CA LEU A 181 17.61 17.79 23.84
C LEU A 181 17.70 18.37 25.25
N HIS A 182 17.00 17.77 26.23
CA HIS A 182 17.10 18.17 27.63
C HIS A 182 18.51 17.92 28.20
N ALA A 183 19.13 16.78 27.93
CA ALA A 183 20.50 16.51 28.36
C ALA A 183 21.50 17.54 27.80
N GLN A 184 21.37 17.92 26.53
CA GLN A 184 22.20 18.95 25.91
C GLN A 184 21.97 20.34 26.53
N LYS A 185 20.71 20.68 26.86
CA LYS A 185 20.37 21.91 27.59
C LYS A 185 21.04 21.94 28.97
N GLU A 186 21.01 20.84 29.72
CA GLU A 186 21.67 20.76 31.03
C GLU A 186 23.20 20.92 30.90
N CYS A 187 23.82 20.25 29.91
CA CYS A 187 25.25 20.42 29.60
C CYS A 187 25.62 21.89 29.33
N LEU A 188 24.83 22.58 28.50
CA LEU A 188 25.02 24.01 28.24
C LEU A 188 24.85 24.86 29.51
N SER A 189 23.85 24.53 30.34
CA SER A 189 23.57 25.24 31.58
C SER A 189 24.74 25.12 32.57
N ASP A 190 25.34 23.93 32.67
CA ASP A 190 26.54 23.68 33.46
C ASP A 190 27.74 24.50 32.96
N LEU A 191 27.96 24.55 31.64
CA LEU A 191 29.04 25.35 31.05
C LEU A 191 28.85 26.85 31.28
N TYR A 192 27.63 27.36 31.16
CA TYR A 192 27.35 28.77 31.46
C TYR A 192 27.57 29.11 32.93
N ARG A 193 27.20 28.20 33.85
CA ARG A 193 27.48 28.37 35.28
C ARG A 193 28.99 28.40 35.56
N GLN A 194 29.75 27.45 35.01
CA GLN A 194 31.21 27.42 35.15
C GLN A 194 31.86 28.70 34.60
N LEU A 195 31.38 29.20 33.47
CA LEU A 195 31.87 30.45 32.89
C LEU A 195 31.69 31.63 33.86
N GLU A 196 30.56 31.70 34.54
CA GLU A 196 30.27 32.79 35.48
C GLU A 196 31.12 32.69 36.76
N GLU A 197 31.37 31.48 37.24
CA GLU A 197 32.25 31.20 38.37
C GLU A 197 33.71 31.61 38.06
N GLU A 198 34.24 31.20 36.91
CA GLU A 198 35.60 31.53 36.47
C GLU A 198 35.78 33.04 36.21
N LYS A 199 34.77 33.70 35.61
CA LYS A 199 34.77 35.17 35.46
C LYS A 199 34.78 35.89 36.80
N SER A 200 33.97 35.42 37.74
CA SER A 200 33.90 35.99 39.09
C SER A 200 35.24 35.85 39.82
N GLU A 201 35.89 34.69 39.71
CA GLU A 201 37.21 34.46 40.29
C GLU A 201 38.30 35.30 39.62
N LEU A 202 38.26 35.45 38.29
CA LEU A 202 39.18 36.30 37.55
C LEU A 202 39.07 37.77 37.99
N SER A 203 37.84 38.27 38.20
CA SER A 203 37.58 39.63 38.67
C SER A 203 38.09 39.88 40.10
N ARG A 204 38.14 38.85 40.95
CA ARG A 204 38.64 38.95 42.33
C ARG A 204 40.16 39.05 42.45
N ARG A 205 40.93 38.62 41.44
CA ARG A 205 42.41 38.55 41.52
C ARG A 205 43.11 39.78 40.92
N VAL A 206 44.18 40.22 41.58
CA VAL A 206 44.86 41.52 41.33
C VAL A 206 46.14 41.36 40.48
N SER A 207 46.14 40.49 39.47
CA SER A 207 47.28 40.15 38.57
C SER A 207 48.33 39.18 39.13
N GLY A 208 48.91 38.38 38.22
CA GLY A 208 49.87 37.29 38.47
C GLY A 208 49.66 36.13 37.49
N SER A 209 50.53 35.11 37.53
CA SER A 209 50.44 33.91 36.65
C SER A 209 49.09 33.18 36.76
N ASP A 210 48.45 33.25 37.92
CA ASP A 210 47.14 32.64 38.16
C ASP A 210 46.02 33.31 37.36
N ALA A 211 46.14 34.62 37.05
CA ALA A 211 45.17 35.32 36.23
C ALA A 211 45.22 34.88 34.76
N ASP A 212 46.41 34.59 34.24
CA ASP A 212 46.59 34.09 32.86
C ASP A 212 46.01 32.68 32.68
N ILE A 213 46.12 31.83 33.70
CA ILE A 213 45.52 30.49 33.71
C ILE A 213 43.99 30.59 33.69
N LEU A 214 43.39 31.42 34.55
CA LEU A 214 41.96 31.68 34.59
C LEU A 214 41.44 32.25 33.26
N PHE A 215 42.17 33.19 32.66
CA PHE A 215 41.82 33.74 31.35
C PHE A 215 41.82 32.66 30.25
N THR A 216 42.81 31.76 30.27
CA THR A 216 42.88 30.62 29.35
C THR A 216 41.71 29.66 29.55
N ASN A 217 41.29 29.41 30.80
CA ASN A 217 40.14 28.58 31.11
C ASN A 217 38.83 29.21 30.60
N VAL A 218 38.64 30.51 30.81
CA VAL A 218 37.47 31.26 30.28
C VAL A 218 37.38 31.11 28.75
N LEU A 219 38.50 31.26 28.03
CA LEU A 219 38.51 31.07 26.58
C LEU A 219 38.15 29.65 26.16
N LYS A 220 38.63 28.63 26.89
CA LYS A 220 38.29 27.23 26.64
C LYS A 220 36.79 26.96 26.85
N ILE A 221 36.22 27.47 27.95
CA ILE A 221 34.78 27.31 28.24
C ILE A 221 33.94 27.99 27.15
N LEU A 222 34.31 29.19 26.69
CA LEU A 222 33.63 29.89 25.60
C LEU A 222 33.67 29.10 24.29
N ASP A 223 34.82 28.51 23.94
CA ASP A 223 34.92 27.65 22.75
C ASP A 223 34.05 26.39 22.89
N GLN A 224 34.01 25.79 24.08
CA GLN A 224 33.15 24.64 24.35
C GLN A 224 31.66 25.00 24.23
N ILE A 225 31.23 26.12 24.81
CA ILE A 225 29.85 26.62 24.68
C ILE A 225 29.50 26.79 23.20
N ARG A 226 30.39 27.40 22.41
CA ARG A 226 30.15 27.58 20.97
C ARG A 226 29.96 26.26 20.22
N LYS A 227 30.75 25.24 20.56
CA LYS A 227 30.61 23.89 20.00
C LYS A 227 29.28 23.24 20.41
N GLU A 228 28.95 23.26 21.70
CA GLU A 228 27.72 22.65 22.21
C GLU A 228 26.45 23.35 21.73
N VAL A 229 26.48 24.67 21.50
CA VAL A 229 25.38 25.41 20.86
C VAL A 229 25.22 25.02 19.39
N THR A 230 26.33 24.81 18.68
CA THR A 230 26.29 24.34 17.28
C THR A 230 25.69 22.95 17.21
N LYS A 231 26.13 22.05 18.10
CA LYS A 231 25.57 20.71 18.26
C LYS A 231 24.08 20.76 18.56
N LEU A 232 23.62 21.60 19.49
CA LEU A 232 22.19 21.75 19.79
C LEU A 232 21.37 22.16 18.55
N LYS A 233 21.88 23.07 17.71
CA LYS A 233 21.20 23.46 16.46
C LYS A 233 21.11 22.30 15.46
N GLU A 234 22.14 21.47 15.38
CA GLU A 234 22.10 20.27 14.56
C GLU A 234 21.08 19.26 15.11
N MET A 235 21.01 19.11 16.43
CA MET A 235 20.05 18.26 17.13
C MET A 235 18.59 18.68 16.90
N GLU A 236 18.31 19.99 16.83
CA GLU A 236 16.97 20.56 16.56
C GLU A 236 16.41 20.15 15.18
N GLU A 237 17.26 19.71 14.24
CA GLU A 237 16.83 19.22 12.93
C GLU A 237 15.93 17.98 13.01
N VAL A 238 15.92 17.28 14.15
CA VAL A 238 14.99 16.18 14.45
C VAL A 238 13.52 16.58 14.29
N ALA A 239 13.20 17.88 14.40
CA ALA A 239 11.85 18.41 14.13
C ALA A 239 11.38 18.18 12.67
N LYS A 240 12.30 17.90 11.74
CA LYS A 240 11.98 17.53 10.34
C LYS A 240 11.59 16.06 10.20
N GLY A 241 11.73 15.27 11.26
CA GLY A 241 11.47 13.84 11.34
C GLY A 241 12.76 13.02 11.45
N PHE A 242 12.75 11.98 12.27
CA PHE A 242 13.89 11.09 12.50
C PHE A 242 14.44 10.50 11.19
N GLY A 243 13.58 9.97 10.32
CA GLY A 243 14.00 9.41 9.03
C GLY A 243 14.61 10.42 8.05
N ARG A 244 14.42 11.73 8.27
CA ARG A 244 14.96 12.83 7.45
C ARG A 244 16.19 13.50 8.06
N THR A 245 16.51 13.15 9.30
CA THR A 245 17.67 13.70 10.01
C THR A 245 18.91 12.89 9.60
N PRO A 246 20.01 13.54 9.16
CA PRO A 246 21.24 12.85 8.82
C PRO A 246 21.72 11.92 9.93
N ARG A 247 22.14 10.69 9.58
CA ARG A 247 22.52 9.66 10.57
C ARG A 247 23.65 10.12 11.51
N GLY A 248 24.59 10.92 11.04
CA GLY A 248 25.66 11.46 11.89
C GLY A 248 25.19 12.41 13.00
N ILE A 249 23.98 12.97 12.88
CA ILE A 249 23.31 13.73 13.95
C ILE A 249 22.56 12.78 14.88
N LEU A 250 22.13 11.63 14.34
CA LEU A 250 21.43 10.58 15.07
C LEU A 250 22.35 9.53 15.72
N ASP A 251 23.66 9.66 15.58
CA ASP A 251 24.67 8.86 16.29
C ASP A 251 24.78 9.35 17.74
N TRP A 252 23.63 9.38 18.42
CA TRP A 252 23.51 9.58 19.84
C TRP A 252 24.01 8.31 20.51
N GLU A 253 25.30 8.25 20.88
CA GLU A 253 25.89 7.10 21.57
C GLU A 253 24.90 6.55 22.63
N ILE A 254 24.52 5.28 22.45
CA ILE A 254 23.75 4.46 23.39
C ILE A 254 24.69 4.00 24.49
#